data_AF-A0A7C6IRG1-F1
#
_entry.id   AF-A0A7C6IRG1-F1
#
_cell.length_a   1.000
_cell.length_b   1.000
_cell.length_c   1.000
_cell.angle_alpha   90.00
_cell.angle_beta   90.00
_cell.angle_gamma   90.00
#
_symmetry.space_group_name_H-M   'P 1'
#
loop_
_entity.id
_entity.type
_entity.pdbx_description
1 polymer ?
#
loop_
_entity_poly.entity_id
_entity_poly.type
_entity_poly.pdbx_seq_one_letter_code
_entity_poly.pdbx_strand_id
1 'polypeptide(L)'
;MIDYNKYNFTFSTKEKVKTLIRLYNERKKALIRLGIFAAIAVILIIMLSINFDSYLSSLFPGFYVAGNAQRVPKGNALTFVVFFILILTALYYLSGQWKRIDDKYEIVRKDLIKSMSVSFCKCDKKPCACKEDFIKEMKENKIDLIFYEKA
;
A
#
# COMPACT_ATOMS: atom_id res chain seq x y z
N MET A 1 13.46 -16.14 3.87
CA MET A 1 13.59 -15.36 5.12
C MET A 1 15.01 -14.83 5.10
N ILE A 2 15.22 -13.51 5.08
CA ILE A 2 16.56 -12.91 4.89
C ILE A 2 17.42 -13.25 6.12
N ASP A 3 18.58 -13.87 5.91
CA ASP A 3 19.50 -14.25 6.99
C ASP A 3 20.50 -13.12 7.27
N TYR A 4 20.18 -12.33 8.29
CA TYR A 4 20.97 -11.16 8.70
C TYR A 4 22.32 -11.50 9.33
N ASN A 5 22.53 -12.74 9.79
CA ASN A 5 23.78 -13.14 10.43
C ASN A 5 24.83 -13.56 9.41
N LYS A 6 24.43 -13.72 8.14
CA LYS A 6 25.33 -13.99 7.02
C LYS A 6 26.25 -12.81 6.68
N TYR A 7 25.90 -11.59 7.09
CA TYR A 7 26.63 -10.37 6.75
C TYR A 7 27.15 -9.63 7.99
N ASN A 8 28.45 -9.30 8.00
CA ASN A 8 29.08 -8.46 9.04
C ASN A 8 28.73 -6.96 8.86
N PHE A 9 27.45 -6.63 8.95
CA PHE A 9 26.99 -5.24 8.96
C PHE A 9 27.45 -4.50 10.22
N THR A 10 27.63 -3.18 10.09
CA THR A 10 27.69 -2.32 11.28
C THR A 10 26.34 -2.36 12.00
N PHE A 11 26.35 -2.14 13.33
CA PHE A 11 25.12 -2.17 14.14
C PHE A 11 24.03 -1.24 13.59
N SER A 12 24.41 -0.02 13.20
CA SER A 12 23.52 0.97 12.57
C SER A 12 22.87 0.45 11.29
N THR A 13 23.64 -0.23 10.42
CA THR A 13 23.12 -0.81 9.18
C THR A 13 22.15 -1.95 9.46
N LYS A 14 22.44 -2.84 10.42
CA LYS A 14 21.55 -3.96 10.78
C LYS A 14 20.16 -3.47 11.21
N GLU A 15 20.12 -2.39 11.99
CA GLU A 15 18.86 -1.80 12.45
C GLU A 15 18.06 -1.13 11.33
N LYS A 16 18.74 -0.42 10.42
CA LYS A 16 18.11 0.17 9.23
C LYS A 16 17.54 -0.88 8.28
N VAL A 17 18.28 -1.96 8.03
CA VAL A 17 17.80 -3.08 7.18
C VAL A 17 16.58 -3.77 7.80
N LYS A 18 16.60 -4.03 9.11
CA LYS A 18 15.44 -4.60 9.82
C LYS A 18 14.22 -3.69 9.71
N THR A 19 14.42 -2.38 9.87
CA THR A 19 13.37 -1.36 9.73
C THR A 19 12.83 -1.31 8.30
N LEU A 20 13.69 -1.36 7.28
CA LEU A 20 13.30 -1.37 5.88
C LEU A 20 12.39 -2.56 5.54
N ILE A 21 12.78 -3.78 5.94
CA ILE A 21 11.99 -4.99 5.68
C ILE A 21 10.65 -4.96 6.42
N ARG A 22 10.66 -4.45 7.67
CA ARG A 22 9.42 -4.25 8.41
C ARG A 22 8.48 -3.31 7.66
N LEU A 23 8.98 -2.14 7.22
CA LEU A 23 8.21 -1.16 6.46
C LEU A 23 7.74 -1.72 5.12
N TYR A 24 8.55 -2.52 4.43
CA TYR A 24 8.16 -3.21 3.19
C TYR A 24 6.98 -4.17 3.41
N ASN A 25 7.04 -4.98 4.47
CA ASN A 25 5.95 -5.89 4.81
C ASN A 25 4.69 -5.13 5.26
N GLU A 26 4.84 -4.06 6.02
CA GLU A 26 3.73 -3.18 6.41
C GLU A 26 3.10 -2.49 5.19
N ARG A 27 3.91 -2.01 4.25
CA ARG A 27 3.48 -1.42 2.97
C ARG A 27 2.68 -2.42 2.14
N LYS A 28 3.18 -3.66 2.01
CA LYS A 28 2.47 -4.74 1.28
C LYS A 28 1.13 -5.07 1.94
N LYS A 29 1.08 -5.21 3.27
CA LYS A 29 -0.17 -5.44 4.01
C LYS A 29 -1.15 -4.27 3.87
N ALA A 30 -0.66 -3.04 3.90
CA ALA A 30 -1.49 -1.85 3.69
C ALA A 30 -2.05 -1.81 2.26
N LEU A 31 -1.25 -2.13 1.25
CA LEU A 31 -1.68 -2.19 -0.15
C LEU A 31 -2.74 -3.28 -0.38
N ILE A 32 -2.57 -4.47 0.20
CA ILE A 32 -3.58 -5.55 0.13
C ILE A 32 -4.90 -5.09 0.75
N ARG A 33 -4.85 -4.47 1.94
CA ARG A 33 -6.05 -3.93 2.60
C ARG A 33 -6.73 -2.87 1.72
N LEU A 34 -5.96 -1.93 1.18
CA LEU A 34 -6.49 -0.91 0.26
C LEU A 34 -7.15 -1.55 -0.97
N GLY A 35 -6.53 -2.58 -1.55
CA GLY A 35 -7.06 -3.33 -2.69
C GLY A 35 -8.39 -4.01 -2.40
N ILE A 36 -8.56 -4.61 -1.22
CA ILE A 36 -9.84 -5.23 -0.81
C ILE A 36 -10.95 -4.17 -0.73
N PHE A 37 -10.70 -3.05 -0.06
CA PHE A 37 -11.70 -1.98 0.06
C PHE A 37 -11.98 -1.31 -1.30
N ALA A 38 -10.98 -1.22 -2.18
CA ALA A 38 -11.17 -0.71 -3.54
C ALA A 38 -12.05 -1.63 -4.37
N ALA A 39 -11.86 -2.96 -4.27
CA ALA A 39 -12.71 -3.93 -4.95
C ALA A 39 -14.17 -3.83 -4.47
N ILE A 40 -14.39 -3.71 -3.14
CA ILE A 40 -15.73 -3.49 -2.57
C ILE A 40 -16.34 -2.20 -3.12
N ALA A 41 -15.60 -1.10 -3.16
CA ALA A 41 -16.08 0.18 -3.69
C ALA A 41 -16.48 0.07 -5.17
N VAL A 42 -15.70 -0.63 -5.99
CA VAL A 42 -16.05 -0.88 -7.40
C VAL A 42 -17.36 -1.65 -7.52
N ILE A 43 -17.55 -2.70 -6.73
CA ILE A 43 -18.81 -3.47 -6.72
C ILE A 43 -19.99 -2.55 -6.35
N LEU A 44 -19.82 -1.70 -5.33
CA LEU A 44 -20.87 -0.76 -4.94
C LEU A 44 -21.17 0.27 -6.04
N ILE A 45 -20.15 0.78 -6.74
CA ILE A 45 -20.34 1.69 -7.88
C ILE A 45 -21.13 1.00 -9.00
N ILE A 46 -20.81 -0.25 -9.31
CA ILE A 46 -21.54 -1.04 -10.30
C ILE A 46 -23.00 -1.22 -9.86
N MET A 47 -23.24 -1.60 -8.61
CA MET A 47 -24.59 -1.76 -8.06
C MET A 47 -25.39 -0.45 -8.08
N LEU A 48 -24.76 0.66 -7.73
CA LEU A 48 -25.35 1.99 -7.82
C LEU A 48 -25.69 2.35 -9.27
N SER A 49 -24.81 2.05 -10.22
CA SER A 49 -25.01 2.37 -11.64
C SER A 49 -26.18 1.58 -12.24
N ILE A 50 -26.29 0.29 -11.93
CA ILE A 50 -27.38 -0.57 -12.42
C ILE A 50 -28.74 -0.14 -11.84
N ASN A 51 -28.76 0.29 -10.57
CA ASN A 51 -29.99 0.60 -9.84
C ASN A 51 -30.17 2.09 -9.58
N PHE A 52 -29.50 2.95 -10.36
CA PHE A 52 -29.40 4.38 -10.08
C PHE A 52 -30.78 5.03 -9.97
N ASP A 53 -31.65 4.79 -10.95
CA ASP A 53 -33.00 5.34 -10.99
C ASP A 53 -33.86 4.87 -9.81
N SER A 54 -33.65 3.62 -9.38
CA SER A 54 -34.37 3.04 -8.25
C SER A 54 -33.91 3.62 -6.92
N TYR A 55 -32.60 3.80 -6.72
CA TYR A 55 -32.07 4.49 -5.54
C TYR A 55 -32.47 5.97 -5.51
N LEU A 56 -32.39 6.66 -6.65
CA LEU A 56 -32.73 8.08 -6.77
C LEU A 56 -34.21 8.33 -6.46
N SER A 57 -35.12 7.58 -7.10
CA SER A 57 -36.56 7.71 -6.87
C SER A 57 -37.00 7.32 -5.45
N SER A 58 -36.27 6.39 -4.82
CA SER A 58 -36.52 5.98 -3.44
C SER A 58 -36.11 7.06 -2.42
N LEU A 59 -34.94 7.68 -2.63
CA LEU A 59 -34.42 8.75 -1.75
C LEU A 59 -35.07 10.11 -2.03
N PHE A 60 -35.41 10.39 -3.29
CA PHE A 60 -35.96 11.66 -3.75
C PHE A 60 -37.27 11.42 -4.50
N PRO A 61 -38.41 11.26 -3.79
CA PRO A 61 -39.69 10.92 -4.39
C PRO A 61 -40.27 11.99 -5.35
N GLY A 62 -39.66 13.18 -5.45
CA GLY A 62 -40.00 14.22 -6.44
C GLY A 62 -39.25 14.11 -7.77
N PHE A 63 -38.18 13.28 -7.83
CA PHE A 63 -37.45 12.97 -9.06
C PHE A 63 -38.01 11.67 -9.65
N TYR A 64 -39.12 11.79 -10.37
CA TYR A 64 -39.70 10.66 -11.10
C TYR A 64 -38.89 10.41 -12.37
N VAL A 65 -38.02 9.39 -12.33
CA VAL A 65 -37.45 8.84 -13.57
C VAL A 65 -38.52 7.95 -14.18
N ALA A 66 -38.98 8.30 -15.39
CA ALA A 66 -39.98 7.57 -16.14
C ALA A 66 -39.42 6.20 -16.58
N GLY A 67 -39.51 5.20 -15.71
CA GLY A 67 -39.08 3.84 -16.02
C GLY A 67 -39.71 2.82 -15.07
N ASN A 68 -40.07 1.65 -15.61
CA ASN A 68 -40.60 0.49 -14.88
C ASN A 68 -39.51 -0.19 -13.99
N ALA A 69 -38.62 0.57 -13.38
CA ALA A 69 -37.63 0.03 -12.47
C ALA A 69 -38.33 -0.44 -11.19
N GLN A 70 -38.09 -1.70 -10.80
CA GLN A 70 -38.51 -2.20 -9.49
C GLN A 70 -37.94 -1.27 -8.41
N ARG A 71 -38.83 -0.65 -7.62
CA ARG A 71 -38.45 0.31 -6.58
C ARG A 71 -37.74 -0.43 -5.45
N VAL A 72 -36.50 -0.04 -5.17
CA VAL A 72 -35.77 -0.48 -3.98
C VAL A 72 -36.46 0.15 -2.76
N PRO A 73 -36.81 -0.63 -1.72
CA PRO A 73 -37.38 -0.09 -0.49
C PRO A 73 -36.51 1.02 0.09
N LYS A 74 -37.12 2.12 0.58
CA LYS A 74 -36.38 3.29 1.11
C LYS A 74 -35.35 2.93 2.17
N GLY A 75 -35.66 1.97 3.05
CA GLY A 75 -34.72 1.48 4.06
C GLY A 75 -33.46 0.85 3.45
N ASN A 76 -33.59 0.14 2.33
CA ASN A 76 -32.48 -0.49 1.63
C ASN A 76 -31.62 0.56 0.90
N ALA A 77 -32.26 1.59 0.32
CA ALA A 77 -31.57 2.71 -0.32
C ALA A 77 -30.74 3.54 0.68
N LEU A 78 -31.30 3.86 1.85
CA LEU A 78 -30.59 4.58 2.89
C LEU A 78 -29.41 3.78 3.44
N THR A 79 -29.63 2.48 3.72
CA THR A 79 -28.57 1.57 4.18
C THR A 79 -27.43 1.49 3.18
N PHE A 80 -27.75 1.42 1.88
CA PHE A 80 -26.75 1.43 0.81
C PHE A 80 -25.91 2.70 0.81
N VAL A 81 -26.54 3.88 0.91
CA VAL A 81 -25.82 5.17 0.95
C VAL A 81 -24.89 5.26 2.16
N VAL A 82 -25.37 4.86 3.34
CA VAL A 82 -24.55 4.83 4.56
C VAL A 82 -23.34 3.92 4.37
N PHE A 83 -23.54 2.71 3.85
CA PHE A 83 -22.46 1.77 3.59
C PHE A 83 -21.45 2.33 2.56
N PHE A 84 -21.94 2.99 1.51
CA PHE A 84 -21.12 3.63 0.49
C PHE A 84 -20.22 4.72 1.08
N ILE A 85 -20.78 5.60 1.92
CA ILE A 85 -20.02 6.67 2.61
C ILE A 85 -18.96 6.06 3.55
N LEU A 86 -19.32 5.00 4.28
CA LEU A 86 -18.38 4.31 5.17
C LEU A 86 -17.19 3.73 4.40
N ILE A 87 -17.43 3.09 3.25
CA ILE A 87 -16.37 2.53 2.41
C ILE A 87 -15.47 3.64 1.84
N LEU A 88 -16.05 4.76 1.38
CA LEU A 88 -15.25 5.90 0.90
C LEU A 88 -14.39 6.51 2.01
N THR A 89 -14.96 6.66 3.21
CA THR A 89 -14.23 7.17 4.38
C THR A 89 -13.08 6.22 4.77
N ALA A 90 -13.34 4.92 4.77
CA ALA A 90 -12.32 3.90 5.03
C ALA A 90 -11.20 3.93 3.98
N LEU A 91 -11.54 4.04 2.69
CA LEU A 91 -10.56 4.18 1.60
C LEU A 91 -9.70 5.43 1.77
N TYR A 92 -10.31 6.57 2.10
CA TYR A 92 -9.58 7.81 2.36
C TYR A 92 -8.57 7.62 3.49
N TYR A 93 -9.01 7.06 4.63
CA TYR A 93 -8.13 6.82 5.77
C TYR A 93 -7.00 5.82 5.47
N LEU A 94 -7.32 4.70 4.81
CA LEU A 94 -6.36 3.67 4.44
C LEU A 94 -5.33 4.19 3.43
N SER A 95 -5.75 5.03 2.48
CA SER A 95 -4.84 5.65 1.51
C SER A 95 -3.82 6.56 2.21
N GLY A 96 -4.28 7.35 3.20
CA GLY A 96 -3.40 8.17 4.03
C GLY A 96 -2.42 7.35 4.87
N GLN A 97 -2.87 6.24 5.46
CA GLN A 97 -1.97 5.33 6.18
C GLN A 97 -0.91 4.71 5.25
N TRP A 98 -1.34 4.24 4.08
CA TRP A 98 -0.43 3.66 3.10
C TRP A 98 0.63 4.68 2.67
N LYS A 99 0.23 5.91 2.35
CA LYS A 99 1.14 7.00 1.98
C LYS A 99 2.18 7.28 3.07
N ARG A 100 1.77 7.34 4.34
CA ARG A 100 2.71 7.53 5.46
C ARG A 100 3.73 6.39 5.59
N ILE A 101 3.32 5.15 5.34
CA ILE A 101 4.22 3.99 5.36
C ILE A 101 5.17 4.04 4.16
N ASP A 102 4.66 4.40 2.99
CA ASP A 102 5.41 4.55 1.74
C ASP A 102 6.51 5.63 1.88
N ASP A 103 6.15 6.81 2.41
CA ASP A 103 7.07 7.91 2.66
C ASP A 103 8.19 7.49 3.65
N LYS A 104 7.83 6.80 4.75
CA LYS A 104 8.80 6.28 5.71
C LYS A 104 9.72 5.23 5.08
N TYR A 105 9.17 4.35 4.27
CA TYR A 105 9.94 3.34 3.54
C TYR A 105 10.95 4.00 2.60
N GLU A 106 10.54 5.00 1.82
CA GLU A 106 11.43 5.72 0.91
C GLU A 106 12.53 6.49 1.65
N ILE A 107 12.21 7.13 2.79
CA ILE A 107 13.23 7.80 3.62
C ILE A 107 14.29 6.79 4.09
N VAL A 108 13.87 5.66 4.68
CA VAL A 108 14.79 4.63 5.19
C VAL A 108 15.58 3.99 4.05
N ARG A 109 14.95 3.76 2.89
CA ARG A 109 15.60 3.25 1.69
C ARG A 109 16.71 4.20 1.22
N LYS A 110 16.42 5.48 1.07
CA LYS A 110 17.40 6.50 0.64
C LYS A 110 18.57 6.62 1.63
N ASP A 111 18.27 6.61 2.93
CA ASP A 111 19.28 6.66 3.98
C ASP A 111 20.16 5.39 4.01
N LEU A 112 19.58 4.21 3.77
CA LEU A 112 20.33 2.97 3.63
C LEU A 112 21.29 3.05 2.45
N ILE A 113 20.84 3.52 1.28
CA ILE A 113 21.68 3.63 0.10
C ILE A 113 22.83 4.63 0.33
N LYS A 114 22.56 5.75 1.02
CA LYS A 114 23.61 6.70 1.42
C LYS A 114 24.62 6.06 2.40
N SER A 115 24.18 5.23 3.34
CA SER A 115 25.11 4.50 4.21
C SER A 115 25.92 3.41 3.47
N MET A 116 25.35 2.86 2.38
CA MET A 116 26.00 1.86 1.53
C MET A 116 27.19 2.41 0.72
N SER A 117 27.28 3.73 0.54
CA SER A 117 28.40 4.38 -0.16
C SER A 117 29.59 4.71 0.74
N VAL A 118 29.45 4.59 2.08
CA VAL A 118 30.49 5.03 3.04
C VAL A 118 31.05 3.88 3.89
N SER A 119 30.22 3.19 4.67
CA SER A 119 30.70 2.23 5.68
C SER A 119 29.68 1.10 5.96
N PHE A 120 29.38 0.32 4.92
CA PHE A 120 28.28 -0.64 4.95
C PHE A 120 28.58 -1.93 5.73
N CYS A 121 29.77 -2.52 5.51
CA CYS A 121 30.20 -3.75 6.17
C CYS A 121 31.55 -3.53 6.87
N LYS A 122 31.75 -4.17 8.02
CA LYS A 122 33.08 -4.30 8.65
C LYS A 122 33.81 -5.42 7.93
N CYS A 123 34.56 -5.06 6.89
CA CYS A 123 35.31 -6.03 6.09
C CYS A 123 36.75 -6.07 6.60
N ASP A 124 37.11 -7.11 7.35
CA ASP A 124 38.50 -7.32 7.79
C ASP A 124 39.43 -7.78 6.66
N LYS A 125 38.88 -8.20 5.50
CA LYS A 125 39.62 -8.62 4.31
C LYS A 125 38.99 -8.06 3.02
N LYS A 126 39.82 -7.54 2.09
CA LYS A 126 39.43 -7.19 0.71
C LYS A 126 39.64 -8.40 -0.21
N PRO A 127 38.81 -8.60 -1.26
CA PRO A 127 37.67 -7.77 -1.68
C PRO A 127 36.40 -8.08 -0.85
N CYS A 128 35.59 -7.06 -0.58
CA CYS A 128 34.38 -7.21 0.24
C CYS A 128 33.14 -7.42 -0.64
N ALA A 129 32.76 -8.69 -0.84
CA ALA A 129 31.55 -9.08 -1.58
C ALA A 129 30.23 -8.81 -0.81
N CYS A 130 30.32 -8.47 0.49
CA CYS A 130 29.18 -8.24 1.39
C CYS A 130 28.11 -7.28 0.84
N LYS A 131 28.52 -6.22 0.14
CA LYS A 131 27.60 -5.23 -0.44
C LYS A 131 26.85 -5.79 -1.66
N GLU A 132 27.55 -6.46 -2.56
CA GLU A 132 26.99 -6.99 -3.81
C GLU A 132 26.06 -8.18 -3.53
N ASP A 133 26.49 -9.08 -2.64
CA ASP A 133 25.67 -10.21 -2.20
C ASP A 133 24.38 -9.74 -1.53
N PHE A 134 24.44 -8.69 -0.72
CA PHE A 134 23.26 -8.11 -0.09
C PHE A 134 22.32 -7.42 -1.09
N ILE A 135 22.85 -6.67 -2.06
CA ILE A 135 22.04 -6.07 -3.14
C ILE A 135 21.34 -7.17 -3.94
N LYS A 136 22.05 -8.27 -4.24
CA LYS A 136 21.51 -9.41 -4.96
C LYS A 136 20.38 -10.08 -4.18
N GLU A 137 20.58 -10.38 -2.90
CA GLU A 137 19.54 -10.98 -2.05
C GLU A 137 18.32 -10.05 -1.90
N MET A 138 18.53 -8.74 -1.80
CA MET A 138 17.43 -7.77 -1.73
C MET A 138 16.64 -7.70 -3.03
N LYS A 139 17.34 -7.73 -4.19
CA LYS A 139 16.71 -7.81 -5.50
C LYS A 139 15.89 -9.09 -5.68
N GLU A 140 16.41 -10.23 -5.23
CA GLU A 140 15.69 -11.51 -5.20
C GLU A 140 14.42 -11.43 -4.34
N ASN A 141 14.45 -10.65 -3.25
CA ASN A 141 13.28 -10.37 -2.40
C ASN A 141 12.38 -9.22 -2.90
N LYS A 142 12.59 -8.72 -4.13
CA LYS A 142 11.86 -7.60 -4.76
C LYS A 142 11.99 -6.25 -4.03
N ILE A 143 13.05 -6.08 -3.25
CA ILE A 143 13.40 -4.81 -2.60
C ILE A 143 14.55 -4.21 -3.40
N ASP A 144 14.25 -3.21 -4.23
CA ASP A 144 15.29 -2.56 -5.03
C ASP A 144 16.09 -1.58 -4.18
N LEU A 145 17.40 -1.77 -4.08
CA LEU A 145 18.33 -0.91 -3.34
C LEU A 145 19.28 -0.12 -4.24
N ILE A 146 19.04 -0.10 -5.56
CA ILE A 146 19.89 0.61 -6.51
C ILE A 146 19.21 1.93 -6.89
N PHE A 147 19.94 3.05 -6.81
CA PHE A 147 19.59 4.24 -7.58
C PHE A 147 20.05 4.00 -9.00
N TYR A 148 19.12 3.89 -9.94
CA TYR A 148 19.42 4.40 -11.26
C TYR A 148 19.50 5.91 -11.09
N GLU A 149 20.71 6.46 -10.99
CA GLU A 149 20.91 7.83 -11.46
C GLU A 149 20.37 7.83 -12.89
N LYS A 150 19.22 8.47 -13.10
CA LYS A 150 18.85 8.87 -14.45
C LYS A 150 19.94 9.83 -14.88
N ALA A 151 20.85 9.33 -15.71
CA ALA A 151 21.73 10.14 -16.54
C ALA A 151 20.89 11.07 -17.42
#